data_AF-A0A1T4Y373-F1
#
_entry.id   AF-A0A1T4Y373-F1
#
_cell.length_a   1.000
_cell.length_b   1.000
_cell.length_c   1.000
_cell.angle_alpha   90.00
_cell.angle_beta   90.00
_cell.angle_gamma   90.00
#
_symmetry.space_group_name_H-M   'P 1'
#
loop_
_entity.id
_entity.type
_entity.pdbx_description
1 polymer ?
#
loop_
_entity_poly.entity_id
_entity_poly.type
_entity_poly.pdbx_seq_one_letter_code
_entity_poly.pdbx_strand_id
1 'polypeptide(L)'
;MYENSKEELELLKQQLERVKQQDRVLAEIEMRLNKMKKMKKMKKIVEYAAGYQLSGEESELLNKQLREHQAAIQSLENYLA
;
A
#
# COMPACT_ATOMS: atom_id res chain seq x y z
N MET A 1 44.08 23.03 -5.67
CA MET A 1 43.60 21.65 -5.95
C MET A 1 42.65 21.08 -4.87
N TYR A 2 42.39 21.76 -3.74
CA TYR A 2 41.49 21.26 -2.69
C TYR A 2 40.06 21.87 -2.69
N GLU A 3 39.84 22.99 -3.38
CA GLU A 3 38.54 23.66 -3.42
C GLU A 3 37.51 22.91 -4.29
N ASN A 4 37.96 22.38 -5.43
CA ASN A 4 37.10 21.62 -6.36
C ASN A 4 36.44 20.39 -5.69
N SER A 5 37.18 19.71 -4.81
CA SER A 5 36.69 18.52 -4.10
C SER A 5 35.64 18.84 -3.04
N LYS A 6 35.68 20.02 -2.42
CA LYS A 6 34.68 20.45 -1.43
C LYS A 6 33.37 20.85 -2.10
N GLU A 7 33.44 21.53 -3.24
CA GLU A 7 32.26 21.94 -4.00
C GLU A 7 31.54 20.74 -4.62
N GLU A 8 32.28 19.78 -5.16
CA GLU A 8 31.73 18.50 -5.65
C GLU A 8 31.04 17.70 -4.54
N LEU A 9 31.64 17.64 -3.34
CA LEU A 9 31.05 16.96 -2.19
C LEU A 9 29.72 17.61 -1.77
N GLU A 10 29.64 18.93 -1.81
CA GLU A 10 28.44 19.65 -1.40
C GLU A 10 27.31 19.52 -2.43
N LEU A 11 27.65 19.51 -3.72
CA LEU A 11 26.72 19.18 -4.81
C LEU A 11 26.17 17.76 -4.66
N LEU A 12 27.02 16.78 -4.35
CA LEU A 12 26.62 15.39 -4.11
C LEU A 12 25.65 15.26 -2.92
N LYS A 13 25.89 16.00 -1.82
CA LYS A 13 24.96 16.02 -0.69
C LYS A 13 23.60 16.62 -1.06
N GLN A 14 23.59 17.71 -1.81
CA GLN A 14 22.35 18.33 -2.28
C GLN A 14 21.57 17.40 -3.20
N GLN A 15 22.25 16.67 -4.09
CA GLN A 15 21.63 15.66 -4.94
C GLN A 15 21.05 14.50 -4.13
N LEU A 16 21.80 13.99 -3.15
CA LEU A 16 21.33 12.94 -2.25
C LEU A 16 20.07 13.35 -1.49
N GLU A 17 20.03 14.59 -0.98
CA GLU A 17 18.86 15.07 -0.26
C GLU A 17 17.63 15.22 -1.17
N ARG A 18 17.83 15.65 -2.43
CA ARG A 18 16.76 15.66 -3.44
C ARG A 18 16.24 14.25 -3.73
N VAL A 19 17.11 13.27 -3.86
CA VAL A 19 16.72 11.87 -4.09
C VAL A 19 15.92 11.33 -2.91
N LYS A 20 16.36 11.58 -1.67
CA LYS A 20 15.60 11.19 -0.47
C LYS A 20 14.21 11.82 -0.41
N GLN A 21 14.08 13.07 -0.83
CA GLN A 21 12.78 13.74 -0.92
C GLN A 21 11.90 13.10 -1.99
N GLN A 22 12.46 12.75 -3.15
CA GLN A 22 11.75 12.04 -4.21
C GLN A 22 11.26 10.66 -3.75
N ASP A 23 12.09 9.90 -3.04
CA ASP A 23 11.71 8.59 -2.51
C ASP A 23 10.53 8.68 -1.53
N ARG A 24 10.51 9.71 -0.67
CA ARG A 24 9.37 9.95 0.24
C ARG A 24 8.08 10.24 -0.51
N VAL A 25 8.17 11.05 -1.58
CA VAL A 25 7.01 11.36 -2.44
C VAL A 25 6.52 10.10 -3.16
N LEU A 26 7.44 9.27 -3.68
CA LEU A 26 7.10 8.02 -4.33
C LEU A 26 6.39 7.05 -3.37
N ALA A 27 6.89 6.90 -2.15
CA ALA A 27 6.25 6.07 -1.12
C ALA A 27 4.82 6.56 -0.79
N GLU A 28 4.60 7.88 -0.74
CA GLU A 28 3.26 8.42 -0.51
C GLU A 28 2.32 8.15 -1.70
N ILE A 29 2.81 8.27 -2.93
CA ILE A 29 2.06 7.94 -4.15
C ILE A 29 1.67 6.45 -4.14
N GLU A 30 2.60 5.55 -3.84
CA GLU A 30 2.33 4.11 -3.76
C GLU A 30 1.27 3.78 -2.70
N MET A 31 1.36 4.40 -1.52
CA MET A 31 0.36 4.23 -0.48
C MET A 31 -1.03 4.68 -0.97
N ARG A 32 -1.12 5.83 -1.63
CA ARG A 32 -2.39 6.35 -2.18
C ARG A 32 -2.95 5.44 -3.28
N LEU A 33 -2.11 4.97 -4.20
CA LEU A 33 -2.51 4.02 -5.25
C LEU A 33 -3.03 2.71 -4.66
N ASN A 34 -2.40 2.19 -3.61
CA ASN A 34 -2.86 0.99 -2.93
C ASN A 34 -4.22 1.21 -2.25
N LYS A 35 -4.43 2.36 -1.59
CA LYS A 35 -5.74 2.72 -1.03
C LYS A 35 -6.82 2.78 -2.13
N MET A 36 -6.53 3.42 -3.25
CA MET A 36 -7.45 3.49 -4.39
C MET A 36 -7.77 2.12 -4.98
N LYS A 37 -6.77 1.24 -5.14
CA LYS A 37 -6.98 -0.15 -5.59
C LYS A 37 -7.88 -0.93 -4.62
N LYS A 38 -7.67 -0.79 -3.30
CA LYS A 38 -8.52 -1.41 -2.27
C LYS A 38 -9.96 -0.91 -2.35
N MET A 39 -10.17 0.41 -2.49
CA MET A 39 -11.52 0.98 -2.65
C MET A 39 -12.22 0.45 -3.90
N LYS A 40 -11.52 0.36 -5.05
CA LYS A 40 -12.10 -0.21 -6.28
C LYS A 40 -12.51 -1.67 -6.11
N LYS A 41 -11.69 -2.49 -5.43
CA LYS A 41 -12.04 -3.88 -5.12
C LYS A 41 -13.28 -3.95 -4.23
N MET A 42 -13.33 -3.13 -3.19
CA MET A 42 -14.50 -3.07 -2.29
C MET A 42 -15.77 -2.68 -3.06
N LYS A 43 -15.69 -1.69 -3.94
CA LYS A 43 -16.83 -1.27 -4.77
C LYS A 43 -17.35 -2.43 -5.63
N LYS A 44 -16.46 -3.20 -6.27
CA LYS A 44 -16.85 -4.38 -7.04
C LYS A 44 -17.50 -5.46 -6.19
N ILE A 45 -17.04 -5.68 -4.96
CA ILE A 45 -17.64 -6.65 -4.03
C ILE A 45 -19.06 -6.20 -3.65
N VAL A 46 -19.25 -4.92 -3.35
CA VAL A 46 -20.57 -4.36 -3.01
C VAL A 46 -21.52 -4.40 -4.22
N GLU A 47 -21.04 -4.02 -5.40
CA GLU A 47 -21.81 -4.09 -6.65
C GLU A 47 -22.19 -5.54 -6.98
N TYR A 48 -21.28 -6.50 -6.79
CA TYR A 48 -21.57 -7.93 -6.92
C TYR A 48 -22.59 -8.39 -5.89
N ALA A 49 -22.40 -8.10 -4.61
CA ALA A 49 -23.33 -8.48 -3.56
C ALA A 49 -24.74 -7.91 -3.80
N ALA A 50 -24.83 -6.66 -4.27
CA ALA A 50 -26.09 -6.02 -4.63
C ALA A 50 -26.74 -6.65 -5.88
N GLY A 51 -25.95 -6.98 -6.90
CA GLY A 51 -26.43 -7.62 -8.14
C GLY A 51 -26.89 -9.06 -7.96
N TYR A 52 -26.37 -9.76 -6.96
CA TYR A 52 -26.72 -11.16 -6.66
C TYR A 52 -27.72 -11.31 -5.49
N GLN A 53 -28.26 -10.21 -4.95
CA GLN A 53 -29.19 -10.20 -3.82
C GLN A 53 -28.80 -11.18 -2.70
N LEU A 54 -27.51 -11.20 -2.33
CA LEU A 54 -27.07 -12.02 -1.20
C LEU A 54 -27.92 -11.64 0.01
N SER A 55 -28.58 -12.64 0.61
CA SER A 55 -29.31 -12.43 1.85
C SER A 55 -28.36 -11.91 2.93
N GLY A 56 -28.90 -11.23 3.94
CA GLY A 56 -28.09 -10.72 5.05
C GLY A 56 -27.23 -11.82 5.69
N GLU A 57 -27.79 -13.04 5.79
CA GLU A 57 -27.12 -14.22 6.34
C GLU A 57 -25.95 -14.71 5.45
N GLU A 58 -26.14 -14.78 4.13
CA GLU A 58 -25.07 -15.19 3.21
C GLU A 58 -23.93 -14.16 3.17
N SER A 59 -24.26 -12.88 3.24
CA SER A 59 -23.29 -11.80 3.30
C SER A 59 -22.50 -11.83 4.62
N GLU A 60 -23.16 -12.13 5.75
CA GLU A 60 -22.49 -12.31 7.04
C GLU A 60 -21.56 -13.53 7.07
N LEU A 61 -22.00 -14.64 6.49
CA LEU A 61 -21.20 -15.87 6.40
C LEU A 61 -19.93 -15.64 5.56
N LEU A 62 -20.06 -15.00 4.40
CA LEU A 62 -18.93 -14.66 3.52
C LEU A 62 -17.97 -13.67 4.20
N ASN A 63 -18.49 -12.66 4.90
CA ASN A 63 -17.67 -11.71 5.66
C ASN A 63 -16.94 -12.39 6.83
N LYS A 64 -17.54 -13.39 7.47
CA LYS A 64 -16.87 -14.20 8.50
C LYS A 64 -15.69 -14.97 7.91
N GLN A 65 -15.89 -15.67 6.79
CA GLN A 65 -14.83 -16.41 6.10
C GLN A 65 -13.69 -15.49 5.63
N LEU A 66 -14.02 -14.30 5.11
CA LEU A 66 -13.04 -13.29 4.72
C LEU A 66 -12.14 -12.86 5.88
N ARG A 67 -12.72 -12.64 7.07
CA ARG A 67 -11.97 -12.25 8.27
C ARG A 67 -11.07 -13.37 8.76
N GLU A 68 -11.54 -14.62 8.75
CA GLU A 68 -10.75 -15.79 9.12
C GLU A 68 -9.55 -15.98 8.18
N HIS A 69 -9.74 -15.81 6.86
CA HIS A 69 -8.65 -15.86 5.90
C HIS A 69 -7.66 -14.69 6.03
N GLN A 70 -8.14 -13.48 6.31
CA GLN A 70 -7.24 -12.35 6.59
C GLN A 70 -6.38 -12.60 7.83
N ALA A 71 -6.97 -13.12 8.91
CA ALA A 71 -6.23 -13.46 10.13
C ALA A 71 -5.18 -14.55 9.86
N ALA A 72 -5.51 -15.57 9.07
CA ALA A 72 -4.57 -16.61 8.67
C ALA A 72 -3.40 -16.07 7.83
N ILE A 73 -3.69 -15.22 6.83
CA ILE A 73 -2.66 -14.56 6.02
C ILE A 73 -1.75 -13.71 6.90
N GLN A 74 -2.33 -12.93 7.81
CA GLN A 74 -1.57 -12.05 8.70
C GLN A 74 -0.68 -12.84 9.69
N SER A 75 -1.16 -14.00 10.15
CA SER A 75 -0.37 -14.94 10.94
C SER A 75 0.80 -15.51 10.13
N LEU A 76 0.57 -15.88 8.87
CA LEU A 76 1.62 -16.39 7.97
C LEU A 76 2.65 -15.32 7.61
N GLU A 77 2.21 -14.08 7.36
CA GLU A 77 3.09 -12.92 7.12
C GLU A 77 3.98 -12.66 8.34
N ASN A 78 3.43 -12.73 9.56
CA ASN A 78 4.19 -12.57 10.80
C ASN A 78 5.16 -13.73 11.06
N TYR A 79 4.89 -14.94 10.56
CA TYR A 79 5.79 -16.09 10.68
C TYR A 79 6.96 -16.02 9.69
N LEU A 80 6.77 -15.33 8.56
CA LEU A 80 7.78 -15.16 7.51
C LEU A 80 8.64 -13.88 7.67
N ALA A 81 8.30 -13.02 8.64
CA ALA A 81 9.03 -11.80 9.00
C ALA A 81 10.03 -12.06 10.14
#